data_AF-A0A6N8XFA6-F1
#
_entry.id   AF-A0A6N8XFA6-F1
#
_cell.length_a   1.000
_cell.length_b   1.000
_cell.length_c   1.000
_cell.angle_alpha   90.00
_cell.angle_beta   90.00
_cell.angle_gamma   90.00
#
_symmetry.space_group_name_H-M   'P 1'
#
loop_
_entity.id
_entity.type
_entity.pdbx_description
1 polymer ?
#
loop_
_entity_poly.entity_id
_entity_poly.type
_entity_poly.pdbx_seq_one_letter_code
_entity_poly.pdbx_strand_id
1 'polypeptide(L)'
;LTMAEITTPWLPPFGFDNVMVTTFFDLVGQGGSTALPLLDANAPDSMAWDLAHVARGWSSYTYRAAGSTAQRQGAKLGVSPEITANKEARTITFFYRGALLGVDDWAGTRIYVTTWSSSAEGDYIDIRPEPSQWFFGGGEPGEPKILDEVRRAS
;
A
#
# COMPACT_ATOMS: atom_id res chain seq x y z
N LEU A 1 -1.65 8.32 8.71
CA LEU A 1 -1.33 9.16 7.53
C LEU A 1 -2.20 10.40 7.56
N THR A 2 -1.65 11.56 7.20
CA THR A 2 -2.41 12.80 7.04
C THR A 2 -2.53 13.10 5.55
N MET A 3 -3.76 13.26 5.07
CA MET A 3 -4.11 13.46 3.66
C MET A 3 -4.35 14.96 3.38
N ALA A 4 -4.23 15.37 2.12
CA ALA A 4 -4.65 16.71 1.71
C ALA A 4 -6.17 16.89 1.87
N GLU A 5 -6.93 15.87 1.47
CA GLU A 5 -8.38 15.75 1.58
C GLU A 5 -8.78 14.28 1.70
N ILE A 6 -9.92 14.00 2.34
CA ILE A 6 -10.56 12.67 2.30
C ILE A 6 -11.98 12.85 1.72
N THR A 7 -12.24 12.20 0.60
CA THR A 7 -13.55 12.18 -0.07
C THR A 7 -14.23 10.82 0.12
N THR A 8 -15.56 10.80 0.13
CA THR A 8 -16.37 9.57 0.26
C THR A 8 -17.65 9.58 -0.60
N PRO A 9 -17.63 10.09 -1.85
CA PRO A 9 -18.85 10.17 -2.67
C PRO A 9 -19.49 8.80 -2.92
N TRP A 10 -18.67 7.74 -2.98
CA TRP A 10 -19.14 6.37 -3.20
C TRP A 10 -19.42 5.58 -1.91
N LEU A 11 -19.43 6.25 -0.76
CA LEU A 11 -19.68 5.68 0.58
C LEU A 11 -18.87 4.38 0.88
N PRO A 12 -17.55 4.37 0.68
CA PRO A 12 -16.71 3.20 0.97
C PRO A 12 -16.74 2.83 2.46
N PRO A 13 -16.75 1.54 2.82
CA PRO A 13 -16.86 1.09 4.21
C PRO A 13 -15.70 1.56 5.10
N PHE A 14 -14.49 1.74 4.54
CA PHE A 14 -13.35 2.26 5.31
C PHE A 14 -13.28 3.80 5.38
N GLY A 15 -14.24 4.51 4.78
CA GLY A 15 -14.40 5.96 4.95
C GLY A 15 -13.41 6.83 4.17
N PHE A 16 -12.78 6.28 3.12
CA PHE A 16 -11.96 7.03 2.17
C PHE A 16 -12.05 6.40 0.77
N ASP A 17 -11.85 7.21 -0.26
CA ASP A 17 -12.12 6.85 -1.65
C ASP A 17 -10.92 7.14 -2.57
N ASN A 18 -10.88 6.49 -3.73
CA ASN A 18 -9.85 6.54 -4.78
C ASN A 18 -8.45 6.06 -4.37
N VAL A 19 -7.94 6.52 -3.22
CA VAL A 19 -6.59 6.19 -2.77
C VAL A 19 -6.49 4.72 -2.39
N MET A 20 -5.46 4.08 -2.93
CA MET A 20 -4.96 2.80 -2.50
C MET A 20 -3.64 3.02 -1.78
N VAL A 21 -3.59 2.66 -0.50
CA VAL A 21 -2.40 2.76 0.33
C VAL A 21 -1.77 1.38 0.41
N THR A 22 -0.49 1.27 0.05
CA THR A 22 0.30 0.06 0.31
C THR A 22 1.35 0.37 1.35
N THR A 23 1.36 -0.35 2.46
CA THR A 23 2.37 -0.24 3.51
C THR A 23 3.22 -1.50 3.52
N PHE A 24 4.52 -1.35 3.33
CA PHE A 24 5.53 -2.39 3.39
C PHE A 24 6.30 -2.27 4.71
N PHE A 25 6.58 -3.43 5.30
CA PHE A 25 7.33 -3.57 6.54
C PHE A 25 8.54 -4.47 6.29
N ASP A 26 9.73 -3.94 6.55
CA ASP A 26 10.99 -4.68 6.56
C ASP A 26 11.34 -4.93 8.03
N LEU A 27 11.18 -6.19 8.41
CA LEU A 27 11.31 -6.70 9.76
C LEU A 27 12.77 -7.08 10.00
N VAL A 28 13.30 -6.69 11.15
CA VAL A 28 14.71 -6.93 11.49
C VAL A 28 15.06 -8.42 11.41
N GLY A 29 16.17 -8.73 10.73
CA GLY A 29 16.69 -10.09 10.58
C GLY A 29 15.95 -10.94 9.56
N GLN A 30 14.99 -10.37 8.83
CA GLN A 30 14.34 -11.02 7.70
C GLN A 30 14.88 -10.44 6.38
N GLY A 31 14.73 -11.20 5.30
CA GLY A 31 15.32 -10.91 3.99
C GLY A 31 14.30 -11.19 2.90
N GLY A 32 13.18 -10.47 2.94
CA GLY A 32 12.04 -10.68 2.05
C GLY A 32 12.27 -10.22 0.61
N SER A 33 11.37 -9.42 0.07
CA SER A 33 11.37 -9.01 -1.35
C SER A 33 11.79 -7.55 -1.50
N THR A 34 12.50 -7.23 -2.57
CA THR A 34 12.72 -5.84 -3.00
C THR A 34 11.69 -5.39 -4.02
N ALA A 35 11.11 -6.30 -4.81
CA ALA A 35 10.08 -5.94 -5.79
C ALA A 35 8.80 -5.49 -5.09
N LEU A 36 8.20 -4.39 -5.57
CA LEU A 36 6.90 -3.90 -5.13
C LEU A 36 5.84 -4.45 -6.09
N PRO A 37 5.02 -5.43 -5.67
CA PRO A 37 4.14 -6.14 -6.61
C PRO A 37 3.10 -5.23 -7.21
N LEU A 38 2.92 -5.30 -8.53
CA LEU A 38 1.96 -4.55 -9.33
C LEU A 38 2.20 -3.03 -9.35
N LEU A 39 3.31 -2.56 -8.77
CA LEU A 39 3.66 -1.15 -8.67
C LEU A 39 4.73 -0.71 -9.68
N ASP A 40 5.25 -1.62 -10.51
CA ASP A 40 6.34 -1.37 -11.46
C ASP A 40 7.56 -0.68 -10.82
N ALA A 41 7.86 -1.07 -9.58
CA ALA A 41 8.87 -0.42 -8.75
C ALA A 41 9.57 -1.41 -7.81
N ASN A 42 10.69 -0.97 -7.24
CA ASN A 42 11.39 -1.68 -6.18
C ASN A 42 11.39 -0.81 -4.90
N ALA A 43 11.46 -1.48 -3.75
CA ALA A 43 11.56 -0.83 -2.46
C ALA A 43 12.86 0.00 -2.39
N PRO A 44 12.81 1.18 -1.75
CA PRO A 44 13.96 2.07 -1.67
C PRO A 44 15.01 1.59 -0.66
N ASP A 45 16.18 2.22 -0.63
CA ASP A 45 17.15 2.16 0.47
C ASP A 45 17.57 0.72 0.86
N SER A 46 17.68 -0.15 -0.15
CA SER A 46 17.97 -1.59 0.00
C SER A 46 17.01 -2.30 0.96
N MET A 47 15.79 -1.78 1.10
CA MET A 47 14.73 -2.40 1.89
C MET A 47 14.32 -3.72 1.24
N ALA A 48 14.28 -4.77 2.06
CA ALA A 48 13.76 -6.07 1.68
C ALA A 48 12.55 -6.34 2.57
N TRP A 49 11.36 -5.94 2.10
CA TRP A 49 10.14 -6.00 2.89
C TRP A 49 9.67 -7.44 3.07
N ASP A 50 9.04 -7.75 4.19
CA ASP A 50 8.59 -9.11 4.57
C ASP A 50 7.07 -9.22 4.67
N LEU A 51 6.42 -8.12 5.05
CA LEU A 51 4.99 -7.99 5.22
C LEU A 51 4.50 -6.75 4.46
N ALA A 52 3.37 -6.90 3.78
CA ALA A 52 2.70 -5.79 3.12
C ALA A 52 1.22 -5.75 3.52
N HIS A 53 0.68 -4.54 3.56
CA HIS A 53 -0.72 -4.24 3.79
C HIS A 53 -1.23 -3.36 2.65
N VAL A 54 -2.29 -3.79 1.97
CA VAL A 54 -2.98 -2.98 0.95
C VAL A 54 -4.34 -2.59 1.53
N ALA A 55 -4.62 -1.29 1.52
CA ALA A 55 -5.88 -0.72 1.95
C ALA A 55 -6.45 0.22 0.88
N ARG A 56 -7.70 -0.02 0.49
CA ARG A 56 -8.54 0.86 -0.32
C ARG A 56 -9.91 0.97 0.35
N GLY A 57 -10.75 1.90 -0.12
CA GLY A 57 -12.07 2.14 0.47
C GLY A 57 -12.94 0.91 0.70
N TRP A 58 -12.83 -0.11 -0.16
CA TRP A 58 -13.67 -1.33 -0.16
C TRP A 58 -12.98 -2.60 0.29
N SER A 59 -11.65 -2.60 0.39
CA SER A 59 -10.92 -3.82 0.70
C SER A 59 -9.61 -3.52 1.41
N SER A 60 -9.25 -4.44 2.28
CA SER A 60 -8.04 -4.38 3.07
C SER A 60 -7.53 -5.78 3.31
N TYR A 61 -6.25 -6.01 3.06
CA TYR A 61 -5.63 -7.32 3.22
C TYR A 61 -4.13 -7.21 3.40
N THR A 62 -3.55 -8.23 4.02
CA THR A 62 -2.11 -8.37 4.19
C THR A 62 -1.57 -9.58 3.46
N TYR A 63 -0.31 -9.49 3.02
CA TYR A 63 0.41 -10.57 2.37
C TYR A 63 1.89 -10.57 2.76
N ARG A 64 2.52 -11.73 2.63
CA ARG A 64 3.96 -11.92 2.87
C ARG A 64 4.78 -11.68 1.61
N ALA A 65 6.05 -11.38 1.78
CA ALA A 65 7.02 -11.35 0.70
C ALA A 65 7.26 -12.72 0.06
N ALA A 66 7.07 -13.79 0.83
CA ALA A 66 7.19 -15.16 0.33
C ALA A 66 6.26 -15.40 -0.88
N GLY A 67 6.86 -15.73 -2.02
CA GLY A 67 6.17 -15.99 -3.29
C GLY A 67 5.80 -14.74 -4.09
N SER A 68 6.16 -13.55 -3.60
CA SER A 68 5.91 -12.29 -4.27
C SER A 68 6.88 -12.06 -5.43
N THR A 69 6.39 -11.43 -6.50
CA THR A 69 7.18 -10.97 -7.66
C THR A 69 6.70 -9.58 -8.05
N ALA A 70 7.35 -8.95 -9.04
CA ALA A 70 6.87 -7.68 -9.60
C ALA A 70 5.44 -7.78 -10.17
N GLN A 71 5.00 -8.96 -10.62
CA GLN A 71 3.68 -9.17 -11.24
C GLN A 71 2.67 -9.85 -10.30
N ARG A 72 3.06 -10.21 -9.07
CA ARG A 72 2.20 -11.00 -8.19
C ARG A 72 2.51 -10.75 -6.72
N GLN A 73 1.47 -10.44 -5.95
CA GLN A 73 1.54 -10.39 -4.49
C GLN A 73 1.83 -11.80 -3.92
N GLY A 74 2.53 -11.87 -2.78
CA GLY A 74 2.82 -13.13 -2.12
C GLY A 74 1.63 -13.72 -1.35
N ALA A 75 1.93 -14.65 -0.44
CA ALA A 75 0.91 -15.38 0.31
C ALA A 75 0.07 -14.46 1.21
N LYS A 76 -1.25 -14.44 1.01
CA LYS A 76 -2.19 -13.67 1.87
C LYS A 76 -2.25 -14.27 3.27
N LEU A 77 -2.24 -13.42 4.31
CA LEU A 77 -2.35 -13.89 5.70
C LEU A 77 -3.81 -14.14 6.14
N GLY A 78 -4.80 -13.66 5.38
CA GLY A 78 -6.21 -13.74 5.77
C GLY A 78 -6.59 -12.82 6.94
N VAL A 79 -5.71 -11.89 7.32
CA VAL A 79 -5.98 -10.87 8.34
C VAL A 79 -5.88 -9.47 7.74
N SER A 80 -6.76 -8.58 8.19
CA SER A 80 -6.76 -7.17 7.84
C SER A 80 -6.50 -6.34 9.10
N PRO A 81 -5.59 -5.36 9.05
CA PRO A 81 -5.46 -4.31 10.05
C PRO A 81 -6.79 -3.55 10.25
N GLU A 82 -6.92 -2.92 11.41
CA GLU A 82 -8.00 -1.99 11.68
C GLU A 82 -7.73 -0.66 10.97
N ILE A 83 -8.76 -0.10 10.34
CA ILE A 83 -8.68 1.15 9.59
C ILE A 83 -9.69 2.14 10.13
N THR A 84 -9.27 3.37 10.38
CA THR A 84 -10.15 4.48 10.77
C THR A 84 -9.81 5.70 9.94
N ALA A 85 -10.77 6.17 9.15
CA ALA A 85 -10.70 7.45 8.47
C ALA A 85 -11.44 8.53 9.27
N ASN A 86 -10.83 9.70 9.38
CA ASN A 86 -11.43 10.90 9.96
C ASN A 86 -11.29 12.04 8.95
N LYS A 87 -12.41 12.48 8.38
CA LYS A 87 -12.45 13.46 7.31
C LYS A 87 -12.08 14.85 7.80
N GLU A 88 -12.57 15.23 8.98
CA GLU A 88 -12.32 16.53 9.60
C GLU A 88 -10.84 16.72 9.95
N ALA A 89 -10.22 15.68 10.53
CA ALA A 89 -8.80 15.65 10.85
C ALA A 89 -7.92 15.36 9.62
N ARG A 90 -8.52 14.93 8.50
CA ARG A 90 -7.85 14.47 7.28
C ARG A 90 -6.86 13.34 7.55
N THR A 91 -7.22 12.40 8.41
CA THR A 91 -6.33 11.30 8.81
C THR A 91 -6.90 9.94 8.44
N ILE A 92 -6.05 9.07 7.90
CA ILE A 92 -6.29 7.63 7.83
C ILE A 92 -5.34 6.95 8.81
N THR A 93 -5.90 6.25 9.80
CA THR A 93 -5.16 5.53 10.83
C THR A 93 -5.24 4.04 10.58
N PHE A 94 -4.08 3.39 10.58
CA PHE A 94 -3.94 1.95 10.48
C PHE A 94 -3.43 1.42 11.81
N PHE A 95 -4.17 0.48 12.40
CA PHE A 95 -3.76 -0.17 13.64
C PHE A 95 -3.47 -1.65 13.39
N TYR A 96 -2.23 -2.03 13.69
CA TYR A 96 -1.69 -3.36 13.42
C TYR A 96 -1.57 -4.15 14.72
N ARG A 97 -2.26 -5.28 14.78
CA ARG A 97 -2.10 -6.24 15.88
C ARG A 97 -1.00 -7.23 15.51
N GLY A 98 0.22 -7.02 16.04
CA GLY A 98 1.41 -7.83 15.73
C GLY A 98 1.17 -9.34 15.80
N ALA A 99 0.49 -9.81 16.85
CA ALA A 99 0.16 -11.22 17.02
C ALA A 99 -0.66 -11.82 15.86
N LEU A 100 -1.60 -11.06 15.26
CA LEU A 100 -2.37 -11.52 14.09
C LEU A 100 -1.52 -11.57 12.82
N LEU A 101 -0.46 -10.78 12.78
CA LEU A 101 0.49 -10.69 11.68
C LEU A 101 1.70 -11.60 11.88
N GLY A 102 1.74 -12.39 12.98
CA GLY A 102 2.90 -13.19 13.34
C GLY A 102 4.18 -12.35 13.49
N VAL A 103 4.07 -11.15 14.06
CA VAL A 103 5.18 -10.24 14.35
C VAL A 103 5.18 -9.93 15.85
N ASP A 104 6.16 -10.48 16.56
CA ASP A 104 6.29 -10.37 18.01
C ASP A 104 7.03 -9.10 18.45
N ASP A 105 8.00 -8.64 17.65
CA ASP A 105 8.75 -7.41 17.88
C ASP A 105 8.77 -6.53 16.63
N TRP A 106 8.51 -5.25 16.83
CA TRP A 106 8.47 -4.22 15.79
C TRP A 106 9.65 -3.23 15.92
N ALA A 107 10.51 -3.42 16.92
CA ALA A 107 11.70 -2.60 17.11
C ALA A 107 12.61 -2.71 15.88
N GLY A 108 13.06 -1.55 15.38
CA GLY A 108 13.93 -1.48 14.21
C GLY A 108 13.25 -1.76 12.86
N THR A 109 11.94 -2.04 12.84
CA THR A 109 11.19 -2.23 11.58
C THR A 109 11.22 -0.96 10.74
N ARG A 110 11.67 -1.07 9.50
CA ARG A 110 11.55 0.01 8.50
C ARG A 110 10.17 -0.05 7.86
N ILE A 111 9.57 1.12 7.66
CA ILE A 111 8.23 1.22 7.06
C ILE A 111 8.31 2.06 5.80
N TYR A 112 7.73 1.54 4.74
CA TYR A 112 7.59 2.23 3.47
C TYR A 112 6.12 2.24 3.04
N VAL A 113 5.56 3.44 2.84
CA VAL A 113 4.17 3.63 2.46
C VAL A 113 4.14 4.25 1.08
N THR A 114 3.34 3.69 0.18
CA THR A 114 3.04 4.27 -1.14
C THR A 114 1.56 4.54 -1.27
N THR A 115 1.22 5.53 -2.08
CA THR A 115 -0.15 5.79 -2.54
C THR A 115 -0.25 5.57 -4.03
N TRP A 116 -1.38 5.01 -4.46
CA TRP A 116 -1.78 4.95 -5.85
C TRP A 116 -3.31 5.03 -5.95
N SER A 117 -3.86 4.73 -7.13
CA SER A 117 -5.31 4.59 -7.35
C SER A 117 -5.66 3.21 -7.90
N SER A 118 -6.91 2.80 -7.73
CA SER A 118 -7.40 1.51 -8.22
C SER A 118 -8.75 1.65 -8.92
N SER A 119 -9.04 0.74 -9.86
CA SER A 119 -10.36 0.60 -10.46
C SER A 119 -11.41 0.17 -9.42
N ALA A 120 -12.69 0.13 -9.80
CA ALA A 120 -13.74 -0.38 -8.92
C ALA A 120 -13.49 -1.85 -8.52
N GLU A 121 -12.92 -2.63 -9.43
CA GLU A 121 -12.57 -4.05 -9.29
C GLU A 121 -11.32 -4.27 -8.41
N GLY A 122 -10.53 -3.22 -8.20
CA GLY A 122 -9.31 -3.26 -7.38
C GLY A 122 -8.02 -3.40 -8.18
N ASP A 123 -8.07 -3.28 -9.50
CA ASP A 123 -6.89 -3.26 -10.36
C ASP A 123 -6.13 -1.94 -10.21
N TYR A 124 -4.80 -1.99 -10.30
CA TYR A 124 -3.97 -0.79 -10.26
C TYR A 124 -4.21 0.01 -11.54
N ILE A 125 -4.54 1.29 -11.40
CA ILE A 125 -4.75 2.16 -12.56
C ILE A 125 -3.42 2.36 -13.30
N ASP A 126 -3.45 2.28 -14.63
CA ASP A 126 -2.27 2.51 -15.46
C ASP A 126 -1.85 3.99 -15.50
N ILE A 127 -0.57 4.22 -15.80
CA ILE A 127 -0.04 5.50 -16.26
C ILE A 127 0.32 5.40 -17.74
N ARG A 128 0.00 6.45 -18.51
CA ARG A 128 0.21 6.54 -19.96
C ARG A 128 0.67 7.94 -20.34
N PRO A 129 1.18 8.15 -21.57
CA PRO A 129 1.66 9.47 -21.97
C PRO A 129 0.54 10.51 -21.96
N GLU A 130 -0.59 10.17 -22.57
CA GLU A 130 -1.78 11.03 -22.56
C GLU A 130 -2.77 10.61 -21.45
N PRO A 131 -3.39 11.56 -20.74
CA PRO A 131 -4.39 11.26 -19.72
C PRO A 131 -5.72 10.82 -20.33
N SER A 132 -6.54 10.12 -19.55
CA SER A 132 -7.95 9.92 -19.86
C SER A 132 -8.82 9.90 -18.60
N GLN A 133 -10.11 9.59 -18.77
CA GLN A 133 -11.03 9.39 -17.65
C GLN A 133 -10.65 8.20 -16.76
N TRP A 134 -9.89 7.22 -17.27
CA TRP A 134 -9.67 5.92 -16.59
C TRP A 134 -8.21 5.58 -16.33
N PHE A 135 -7.27 6.46 -16.69
CA PHE A 135 -5.84 6.28 -16.42
C PHE A 135 -5.12 7.61 -16.24
N PHE A 136 -4.01 7.57 -15.50
CA PHE A 136 -3.15 8.74 -15.32
C PHE A 136 -2.38 9.06 -16.59
N GLY A 137 -2.12 10.35 -16.80
CA GLY A 137 -1.27 10.87 -17.88
C GLY A 137 0.12 11.27 -17.39
N GLY A 138 1.04 11.54 -18.31
CA GLY A 138 2.34 12.14 -18.01
C GLY A 138 3.47 11.16 -17.68
N GLY A 139 3.29 9.86 -17.94
CA GLY A 139 4.33 8.85 -17.80
C GLY A 139 4.28 7.80 -18.90
N GLU A 140 5.16 6.81 -18.85
CA GLU A 140 5.23 5.71 -19.82
C GLU A 140 4.75 4.39 -19.20
N PRO A 141 4.23 3.44 -20.00
CA PRO A 141 3.91 2.11 -19.50
C PRO A 141 5.12 1.44 -18.84
N GLY A 142 4.93 0.94 -17.62
CA GLY A 142 6.00 0.33 -16.82
C GLY A 142 6.77 1.31 -15.94
N GLU A 143 6.40 2.59 -15.92
CA GLU A 143 6.87 3.50 -14.87
C GLU A 143 6.18 3.23 -13.52
N PRO A 144 6.85 3.56 -12.40
CA PRO A 144 6.34 3.35 -11.06
C PRO A 144 4.93 3.90 -10.85
N LYS A 145 4.04 3.05 -10.33
CA LYS A 145 2.68 3.42 -9.92
C LYS A 145 2.66 3.95 -8.49
N ILE A 146 3.38 5.05 -8.26
CA ILE A 146 3.52 5.69 -6.95
C ILE A 146 3.22 7.19 -7.11
N LEU A 147 2.12 7.67 -6.53
CA LEU A 147 1.76 9.09 -6.54
C LEU A 147 2.54 9.83 -5.45
N ASP A 148 2.49 9.30 -4.24
CA ASP A 148 3.25 9.78 -3.10
C ASP A 148 3.87 8.60 -2.34
N GLU A 149 4.93 8.89 -1.60
CA GLU A 149 5.57 7.93 -0.72
C GLU A 149 6.01 8.57 0.61
N VAL A 150 6.03 7.78 1.67
CA VAL A 150 6.61 8.14 2.95
C VAL A 150 7.46 6.99 3.46
N ARG A 151 8.63 7.33 3.98
CA ARG A 151 9.59 6.40 4.56
C ARG A 151 9.75 6.72 6.04
N ARG A 152 9.81 5.68 6.87
CA ARG A 152 10.26 5.78 8.25
C ARG A 152 11.48 4.88 8.40
N ALA A 153 12.64 5.51 8.56
CA ALA A 153 13.86 4.82 8.99
C ALA A 153 13.73 4.40 10.46
N SER A 154 14.48 3.36 10.83
CA SER A 154 14.61 2.87 12.20
C SER A 154 15.39 3.82 13.10
#